data_AF-A0AAW8KP84-F1
#
_entry.id   AF-A0AAW8KP84-F1
#
_cell.length_a   1.000
_cell.length_b   1.000
_cell.length_c   1.000
_cell.angle_alpha   90.00
_cell.angle_beta   90.00
_cell.angle_gamma   90.00
#
_symmetry.space_group_name_H-M   'P 1'
#
loop_
_entity.id
_entity.type
_entity.pdbx_description
1 polymer ?
#
loop_
_entity_poly.entity_id
_entity_poly.type
_entity_poly.pdbx_seq_one_letter_code
_entity_poly.pdbx_strand_id
1 'polypeptide(L)'
;EKIKDRPVVAIINKSDLPRRIDIEKIREKIGHLVQISASEGEGVQALEQEICRLLKLDQLDSSAGVIANERQRSCVEEAWKTMEQAKQALDG
;
A
#
# COMPACT_ATOMS: atom_id res chain seq x y z
N GLU A 1 15.09 -10.41 7.20
CA GLU A 1 13.76 -11.07 7.30
C GLU A 1 12.58 -10.16 7.66
N LYS A 2 12.70 -9.15 8.54
CA LYS A 2 11.53 -8.42 9.10
C LYS A 2 10.66 -7.54 8.17
N ILE A 3 10.94 -7.46 6.87
CA ILE A 3 10.29 -6.50 5.95
C ILE A 3 9.68 -7.13 4.69
N LYS A 4 9.71 -8.46 4.54
CA LYS A 4 9.32 -9.14 3.30
C LYS A 4 7.81 -9.06 2.99
N ASP A 5 6.97 -9.12 4.01
CA ASP A 5 5.50 -9.20 3.85
C ASP A 5 4.78 -7.90 4.27
N ARG A 6 5.51 -6.78 4.32
CA ARG A 6 4.95 -5.48 4.72
C ARG A 6 5.10 -4.46 3.60
N PRO A 7 4.14 -3.53 3.46
CA PRO A 7 4.36 -2.35 2.64
C PRO A 7 5.54 -1.55 3.22
N VAL A 8 6.55 -1.27 2.39
CA VAL A 8 7.79 -0.60 2.80
C VAL A 8 8.11 0.52 1.81
N VAL A 9 8.47 1.69 2.36
CA VAL A 9 9.08 2.81 1.61
C VAL A 9 10.49 3.01 2.16
N ALA A 10 11.49 3.00 1.27
CA ALA A 10 12.87 3.35 1.63
C ALA A 10 13.05 4.87 1.60
N ILE A 11 13.65 5.44 2.65
CA ILE A 11 13.94 6.88 2.74
C ILE A 11 15.45 7.08 2.70
N ILE A 12 15.94 7.81 1.70
CA ILE A 12 17.33 8.30 1.66
C ILE A 12 17.32 9.74 2.14
N ASN A 13 17.87 9.97 3.34
CA ASN A 13 18.02 11.31 3.90
C ASN A 13 19.37 11.94 3.47
N LYS A 14 19.44 13.27 3.50
CA LYS A 14 20.60 14.11 3.14
C LYS A 14 20.89 14.16 1.63
N SER A 15 19.86 14.34 0.81
CA SER A 15 20.00 14.50 -0.64
C SER A 15 20.80 15.73 -1.08
N ASP A 16 21.02 16.68 -0.17
CA ASP A 16 21.84 17.89 -0.32
C ASP A 16 23.35 17.63 -0.38
N LEU A 17 23.82 16.47 0.11
CA LEU A 17 25.24 16.13 0.11
C LEU A 17 25.64 15.25 -1.09
N PRO A 18 26.92 15.28 -1.51
CA PRO A 18 27.42 14.39 -2.53
C PRO A 18 27.16 12.91 -2.19
N ARG A 19 26.48 12.20 -3.11
CA ARG A 19 26.05 10.82 -2.89
C ARG A 19 27.23 9.87 -2.71
N ARG A 20 27.20 9.12 -1.61
CA ARG A 20 28.12 8.00 -1.33
C ARG A 20 27.43 6.63 -1.28
N ILE A 21 26.11 6.60 -1.39
CA ILE A 21 25.28 5.39 -1.34
C ILE A 21 24.85 4.97 -2.74
N ASP A 22 24.87 3.66 -2.97
CA ASP A 22 24.41 3.01 -4.20
C ASP A 22 22.88 2.83 -4.14
N ILE A 23 22.15 3.72 -4.81
CA ILE A 23 20.68 3.78 -4.78
C ILE A 23 20.07 2.62 -5.56
N GLU A 24 20.74 2.15 -6.61
CA GLU A 24 20.21 1.09 -7.48
C GLU A 24 20.06 -0.23 -6.71
N LYS A 25 21.02 -0.56 -5.84
CA LYS A 25 20.90 -1.74 -4.95
C LYS A 25 19.74 -1.66 -3.97
N ILE A 26 19.37 -0.46 -3.55
CA ILE A 26 18.22 -0.27 -2.65
C ILE A 26 16.94 -0.37 -3.46
N ARG A 27 16.90 0.22 -4.65
CA ARG A 27 15.76 0.18 -5.57
C ARG A 27 15.42 -1.24 -6.03
N GLU A 28 16.43 -2.05 -6.33
CA GLU A 28 16.25 -3.48 -6.67
C GLU A 28 15.63 -4.28 -5.52
N LYS A 29 15.91 -3.92 -4.27
CA LYS A 29 15.39 -4.62 -3.09
C LYS A 29 14.07 -4.05 -2.56
N ILE A 30 13.89 -2.74 -2.70
CA ILE A 30 12.74 -1.98 -2.20
C ILE A 30 12.29 -1.09 -3.35
N GLY A 31 11.25 -1.53 -4.06
CA GLY A 31 10.77 -0.84 -5.26
C GLY A 31 10.29 0.60 -5.03
N HIS A 32 9.88 0.92 -3.80
CA HIS A 32 9.42 2.25 -3.39
C HIS A 32 10.52 2.99 -2.64
N LEU A 33 11.03 4.07 -3.21
CA LEU A 33 12.15 4.83 -2.67
C LEU A 33 11.93 6.33 -2.79
N VAL A 34 12.16 7.06 -1.71
CA VAL A 34 12.03 8.51 -1.62
C VAL A 34 13.32 9.12 -1.10
N GLN A 35 13.70 10.26 -1.67
CA GLN A 35 14.84 11.03 -1.21
C GLN A 35 14.36 12.30 -0.55
N ILE A 36 14.94 12.61 0.60
CA ILE A 36 14.57 13.79 1.40
C ILE A 36 15.83 14.53 1.84
N SER A 37 15.70 15.84 1.99
CA SER A 37 16.60 16.64 2.84
C SER A 37 15.80 17.12 4.04
N ALA A 38 15.90 16.37 5.14
CA ALA A 38 15.12 16.69 6.33
C ALA A 38 15.47 18.06 6.93
N SER A 39 16.68 18.58 6.69
CA SER A 39 17.11 19.91 7.13
C SER A 39 16.45 21.04 6.34
N GLU A 40 16.21 20.83 5.04
CA GLU A 40 15.60 21.83 4.15
C GLU A 40 14.07 21.64 4.01
N GLY A 41 13.50 20.59 4.63
CA GLY A 41 12.09 20.25 4.51
C GLY A 41 11.68 19.70 3.14
N GLU A 42 12.65 19.39 2.29
CA GLU A 42 12.41 18.90 0.93
C GLU A 42 12.10 17.39 0.91
N GLY A 43 11.18 16.99 0.05
CA GLY A 43 10.83 15.59 -0.20
C GLY A 43 9.69 15.04 0.68
N VAL A 44 9.12 15.83 1.59
CA VAL A 44 7.93 15.44 2.39
C VAL A 44 6.73 15.15 1.49
N GLN A 45 6.43 16.02 0.51
CA GLN A 45 5.33 15.80 -0.42
C GLN A 45 5.54 14.55 -1.29
N ALA A 46 6.79 14.28 -1.70
CA ALA A 46 7.13 13.07 -2.44
C ALA A 46 6.93 11.80 -1.58
N LEU A 47 7.23 11.89 -0.28
CA LEU A 47 6.97 10.82 0.67
C LEU A 47 5.47 10.55 0.84
N GLU A 48 4.66 11.59 1.00
CA GLU A 48 3.19 11.45 1.09
C GLU A 48 2.61 10.77 -0.15
N GLN A 49 3.02 11.20 -1.34
CA GLN A 49 2.57 10.60 -2.59
C GLN A 49 2.96 9.12 -2.69
N GLU A 50 4.17 8.76 -2.29
CA GLU A 50 4.64 7.38 -2.36
C GLU A 50 3.93 6.48 -1.35
N ILE A 51 3.59 7.00 -0.16
CA ILE A 51 2.75 6.30 0.82
C ILE A 51 1.35 6.06 0.26
N CYS A 52 0.73 7.07 -0.36
CA CYS A 52 -0.59 6.93 -0.98
C CYS A 52 -0.61 5.85 -2.08
N ARG A 53 0.42 5.83 -2.94
CA ARG A 53 0.58 4.78 -3.97
C ARG A 53 0.80 3.40 -3.38
N LEU A 54 1.67 3.28 -2.38
CA LEU A 54 1.98 2.01 -1.74
C LEU A 54 0.74 1.39 -1.08
N LEU A 55 -0.10 2.23 -0.47
CA LEU A 55 -1.35 1.82 0.14
C LEU A 55 -2.51 1.70 -0.87
N LYS A 56 -2.27 1.97 -2.16
CA LYS A 56 -3.26 1.97 -3.24
C LYS A 56 -4.50 2.82 -2.92
N LEU A 57 -4.32 3.91 -2.17
CA LEU A 57 -5.42 4.79 -1.80
C LEU A 57 -6.01 5.52 -3.01
N ASP A 58 -5.23 5.62 -4.09
CA ASP A 58 -5.63 6.13 -5.40
C ASP A 58 -6.59 5.19 -6.17
N GLN A 59 -6.67 3.92 -5.78
CA GLN A 59 -7.54 2.91 -6.39
C GLN A 59 -8.83 2.68 -5.59
N LEU A 60 -9.03 3.43 -4.50
CA LEU A 60 -10.28 3.40 -3.75
C LEU A 60 -11.38 4.06 -4.59
N ASP A 61 -12.23 3.24 -5.18
CA ASP A 61 -13.45 3.71 -5.83
C ASP A 61 -14.36 4.34 -4.77
N SER A 62 -14.50 5.66 -4.82
CA SER A 62 -15.33 6.42 -3.88
C SER A 62 -16.82 6.13 -4.04
N SER A 63 -17.22 5.52 -5.16
CA SER A 63 -18.58 5.07 -5.43
C SER A 63 -18.85 3.64 -4.95
N ALA A 64 -17.80 2.88 -4.61
CA ALA A 64 -17.95 1.55 -4.03
C ALA A 64 -18.34 1.64 -2.54
N GLY A 65 -19.17 0.71 -2.09
CA GLY A 65 -19.53 0.59 -0.68
C GLY A 65 -18.30 0.23 0.17
N VAL A 66 -18.05 0.99 1.24
CA VAL A 66 -16.91 0.76 2.13
C VAL A 66 -17.30 -0.21 3.25
N ILE A 67 -16.52 -1.27 3.43
CA ILE A 67 -16.56 -2.12 4.63
C ILE A 67 -15.64 -1.49 5.67
N ALA A 68 -16.23 -0.87 6.68
CA ALA A 68 -15.50 -0.09 7.68
C ALA A 68 -15.08 -0.93 8.92
N ASN A 69 -15.69 -2.10 9.13
CA ASN A 69 -15.38 -2.95 10.28
C ASN A 69 -15.55 -4.45 9.99
N GLU A 70 -14.95 -5.27 10.87
CA GLU A 70 -14.95 -6.73 10.74
C GLU A 70 -16.36 -7.34 10.79
N ARG A 71 -17.30 -6.72 11.52
CA ARG A 71 -18.68 -7.21 11.57
C ARG A 71 -19.35 -7.08 10.20
N GLN A 72 -19.19 -5.94 9.52
CA GLN A 72 -19.69 -5.76 8.15
C GLN A 72 -19.03 -6.75 7.19
N ARG A 73 -17.71 -6.95 7.31
CA ARG A 73 -16.96 -7.93 6.51
C ARG A 73 -17.54 -9.33 6.66
N SER A 74 -17.75 -9.78 7.90
CA SER A 74 -18.32 -11.09 8.22
C SER A 74 -19.72 -11.27 7.64
N CYS A 75 -20.60 -10.27 7.78
CA CYS A 75 -21.95 -10.33 7.22
C CYS A 75 -21.94 -10.48 5.68
N VAL A 76 -21.05 -9.76 4.98
CA VAL A 76 -20.93 -9.86 3.52
C VAL A 76 -20.39 -11.23 3.11
N GLU A 77 -19.39 -11.76 3.82
CA GLU A 77 -18.86 -13.10 3.54
C GLU A 77 -19.89 -14.22 3.75
N GLU A 78 -20.73 -14.12 4.78
CA GLU A 78 -21.82 -15.07 5.02
C GLU A 78 -22.91 -15.00 3.94
N ALA A 79 -23.33 -13.78 3.57
CA ALA A 79 -24.30 -13.58 2.51
C ALA A 79 -23.80 -14.14 1.17
N TRP A 80 -22.52 -13.91 0.85
CA TRP A 80 -21.87 -14.46 -0.33
C TRP A 80 -21.88 -15.99 -0.34
N LYS A 81 -21.46 -16.63 0.76
CA LYS A 81 -21.47 -18.10 0.89
C LYS A 81 -22.87 -18.68 0.70
N THR A 82 -23.88 -18.02 1.28
CA THR A 82 -25.28 -18.48 1.18
C THR A 82 -25.79 -18.41 -0.25
N MET A 83 -25.48 -17.33 -0.97
CA MET A 83 -25.85 -17.19 -2.38
C MET A 83 -25.15 -18.20 -3.29
N GLU A 84 -23.87 -18.46 -3.04
CA GLU A 84 -23.12 -19.47 -3.80
C GLU A 84 -23.69 -20.88 -3.59
N GLN A 85 -24.04 -21.24 -2.35
CA GLN A 85 -24.71 -22.50 -2.05
C GLN A 85 -26.07 -22.62 -2.75
N ALA A 86 -26.88 -21.55 -2.73
CA ALA A 86 -28.17 -21.54 -3.39
C ALA A 86 -28.04 -21.71 -4.91
N LYS A 87 -27.04 -21.07 -5.52
CA LYS A 87 -26.72 -21.22 -6.95
C LYS A 87 -26.32 -22.65 -7.28
N GLN A 88 -25.41 -23.25 -6.50
CA GLN A 88 -24.97 -24.63 -6.70
C GLN A 88 -26.13 -25.64 -6.57
N ALA A 89 -27.11 -25.37 -5.70
CA ALA A 89 -28.30 -26.21 -5.56
C ALA A 89 -29.29 -26.10 -6.74
N LEU A 90 -29.21 -25.05 -7.56
CA LEU A 90 -30.00 -24.90 -8.79
C LEU A 90 -29.29 -25.49 -10.01
N ASP A 91 -27.96 -25.50 -10.00
CA ASP A 91 -27.11 -26.01 -11.09
C ASP A 91 -26.85 -27.54 -11.00
N GLY A 92 -27.23 -28.19 -9.90
CA GLY A 92 -27.13 -29.64 -9.67
C GLY A 92 -28.48 -30.35 -9.73
#